data_AF-A0A9W9XYE3-F1
#
_entry.id   AF-A0A9W9XYE3-F1
#
_cell.length_a   1.000
_cell.length_b   1.000
_cell.length_c   1.000
_cell.angle_alpha   90.00
_cell.angle_beta   90.00
_cell.angle_gamma   90.00
#
_symmetry.space_group_name_H-M   'P 1'
#
loop_
_entity.id
_entity.type
_entity.pdbx_description
1 polymer ?
#
loop_
_entity_poly.entity_id
_entity_poly.type
_entity_poly.pdbx_seq_one_letter_code
_entity_poly.pdbx_strand_id
1 'polypeptide(L)'
;MSSATMRAWTYIQSGLPSQTIVLDDEVPTPSAADLGPDELLIAVNYVTMNSGFTTMVRSLPPQPYSLPHIYNRQKRLGVLESL
;
A
#
# COMPACT_ATOMS: atom_id res chain seq x y z
N MET A 1 -16.46 14.83 -2.59
CA MET A 1 -16.73 13.53 -1.95
C MET A 1 -15.46 12.72 -2.02
N SER A 2 -15.01 12.14 -0.90
CA SER A 2 -13.91 11.16 -0.92
C SER A 2 -14.41 9.88 -1.59
N SER A 3 -13.66 9.33 -2.55
CA SER A 3 -13.95 8.01 -3.12
C SER A 3 -13.66 6.93 -2.07
N ALA A 4 -14.48 5.88 -2.01
CA ALA A 4 -14.25 4.74 -1.12
C ALA A 4 -12.96 3.98 -1.48
N THR A 5 -12.54 4.07 -2.74
CA THR A 5 -11.34 3.45 -3.28
C THR A 5 -10.43 4.47 -3.97
N MET A 6 -9.14 4.14 -4.06
CA MET A 6 -8.08 4.89 -4.69
C MET A 6 -7.25 3.99 -5.61
N ARG A 7 -6.45 4.62 -6.46
CA ARG A 7 -5.56 3.93 -7.39
C ARG A 7 -4.15 3.86 -6.83
N ALA A 8 -3.52 2.70 -6.90
CA ALA A 8 -2.14 2.50 -6.49
C ALA A 8 -1.39 1.55 -7.43
N TRP A 9 -0.09 1.80 -7.59
CA TRP A 9 0.81 0.84 -8.22
C TRP A 9 1.20 -0.22 -7.18
N THR A 10 0.84 -1.48 -7.44
CA THR A 10 1.10 -2.61 -6.54
C THR A 10 2.05 -3.62 -7.18
N TYR A 11 2.74 -4.40 -6.36
CA TYR A 11 3.54 -5.54 -6.81
C TYR A 11 3.43 -6.65 -5.75
N ILE A 12 3.07 -7.85 -6.18
CA ILE A 12 2.91 -9.01 -5.29
C ILE A 12 3.96 -10.08 -5.51
N GLN A 13 4.83 -9.90 -6.52
CA GLN A 13 5.89 -10.85 -6.88
C GLN A 13 7.18 -10.13 -7.27
N SER A 14 8.30 -10.79 -7.00
CA SER A 14 9.62 -10.30 -7.38
C SER A 14 9.80 -10.39 -8.90
N GLY A 15 10.49 -9.42 -9.51
CA GLY A 15 10.78 -9.47 -10.94
C GLY A 15 11.18 -8.13 -11.54
N LEU A 16 11.12 -8.02 -12.87
CA LEU A 16 11.35 -6.75 -13.54
C LEU A 16 10.17 -5.80 -13.22
N PRO A 17 10.43 -4.53 -12.83
CA PRO A 17 9.37 -3.56 -12.56
C PRO A 17 8.29 -3.47 -13.65
N SER A 18 8.69 -3.54 -14.92
CA SER A 18 7.78 -3.51 -16.07
C SER A 18 6.86 -4.73 -16.21
N GLN A 19 7.13 -5.81 -15.46
CA GLN A 19 6.37 -7.07 -15.50
C GLN A 19 5.58 -7.32 -14.22
N THR A 20 5.98 -6.71 -13.10
CA THR A 20 5.43 -7.02 -11.78
C THR A 20 4.63 -5.89 -11.16
N ILE A 21 4.88 -4.64 -11.58
CA ILE A 21 4.06 -3.50 -11.15
C ILE A 21 2.76 -3.50 -11.96
N VAL A 22 1.64 -3.47 -11.24
CA VAL A 22 0.30 -3.38 -11.81
C VAL A 22 -0.46 -2.22 -11.19
N LEU A 23 -1.37 -1.62 -11.96
CA LEU A 23 -2.29 -0.62 -11.43
C LEU A 23 -3.45 -1.36 -10.76
N ASP A 24 -3.70 -1.06 -9.49
CA ASP A 24 -4.87 -1.50 -8.74
C ASP A 24 -5.75 -0.28 -8.47
N ASP A 25 -6.99 -0.30 -8.97
CA ASP A 25 -7.94 0.80 -8.86
C ASP A 25 -8.93 0.63 -7.69
N GLU A 26 -8.85 -0.48 -6.95
CA GLU A 26 -9.79 -0.86 -5.90
C GLU A 26 -9.17 -0.81 -4.49
N VAL A 27 -8.05 -0.10 -4.34
CA VAL A 27 -7.37 0.02 -3.03
C VAL A 27 -8.21 0.88 -2.10
N PRO A 28 -8.50 0.47 -0.85
CA PRO A 28 -9.25 1.28 0.09
C PRO A 28 -8.58 2.65 0.33
N THR A 29 -9.35 3.73 0.18
CA THR A 29 -8.87 5.08 0.50
C THR A 29 -8.73 5.22 2.02
N PRO A 30 -7.59 5.71 2.55
CA PRO A 30 -7.48 6.00 3.98
C PRO A 30 -8.49 7.05 4.41
N SER A 31 -9.01 6.87 5.61
CA SER A 31 -9.80 7.87 6.29
C SER A 31 -9.00 8.53 7.41
N ALA A 32 -9.50 9.66 7.91
CA ALA A 32 -8.94 10.31 9.09
C ALA A 32 -8.98 9.41 10.34
N ALA A 33 -9.88 8.42 10.38
CA ALA A 33 -9.98 7.46 11.48
C ALA A 33 -8.84 6.43 11.48
N ASP A 34 -8.14 6.27 10.35
CA ASP A 34 -7.02 5.33 10.21
C ASP A 34 -5.67 5.95 10.61
N LEU A 35 -5.63 7.26 10.87
CA LEU A 35 -4.40 8.00 11.16
C LEU A 35 -4.07 8.02 12.64
N GLY A 36 -2.79 7.81 12.96
CA GLY A 36 -2.22 8.17 14.26
C GLY A 36 -2.22 9.69 14.51
N PRO A 37 -1.99 10.12 15.76
CA PRO A 37 -2.05 11.54 16.14
C PRO A 37 -1.06 12.44 15.39
N ASP A 38 0.03 11.87 14.88
CA ASP A 38 1.10 12.59 14.17
C ASP A 38 1.16 12.25 12.67
N GLU A 39 0.14 11.56 12.14
CA GLU A 39 0.10 11.13 10.74
C GLU A 39 -0.77 12.06 9.89
N LEU A 40 -0.39 12.22 8.62
CA LEU A 40 -1.10 13.07 7.67
C LEU A 40 -1.55 12.25 6.46
N LEU A 41 -2.79 12.50 6.03
CA LEU A 41 -3.28 12.01 4.74
C LEU A 41 -2.92 13.01 3.64
N ILE A 42 -2.09 12.57 2.69
CA ILE A 42 -1.56 13.42 1.61
C ILE A 42 -2.13 12.99 0.26
N ALA A 43 -2.69 13.95 -0.48
CA ALA A 43 -3.06 13.76 -1.87
C ALA A 43 -1.81 13.80 -2.76
N VAL A 44 -1.46 12.66 -3.36
CA VAL A 44 -0.28 12.53 -4.23
C VAL A 44 -0.62 12.97 -5.65
N ASN A 45 -0.01 14.07 -6.10
CA ASN A 45 -0.14 14.55 -7.49
C ASN A 45 1.02 14.06 -8.37
N TYR A 46 2.20 13.90 -7.78
CA TYR A 46 3.42 13.49 -8.48
C TYR A 46 4.23 12.55 -7.59
N VAL A 47 4.83 11.53 -8.21
CA VAL A 47 5.72 10.57 -7.55
C VAL A 47 6.89 10.26 -8.47
N THR A 48 8.05 9.98 -7.89
CA THR A 48 9.26 9.60 -8.62
C THR A 48 9.63 8.16 -8.32
N MET A 49 10.00 7.40 -9.35
CA MET A 49 10.54 6.06 -9.17
C MET A 49 12.07 6.11 -9.14
N ASN A 50 12.64 5.90 -7.96
CA ASN A 50 14.08 5.96 -7.74
C ASN A 50 14.76 4.60 -8.02
N SER A 51 16.07 4.61 -8.30
CA SER A 51 16.83 3.39 -8.64
C SER A 51 16.74 2.28 -7.58
N GLY A 52 16.67 2.66 -6.30
CA GLY A 52 16.48 1.72 -5.18
C GLY A 52 15.19 0.89 -5.27
N PHE A 53 14.15 1.42 -5.91
CA PHE A 53 12.89 0.69 -6.13
C PHE A 53 13.10 -0.56 -7.00
N THR A 54 13.95 -0.46 -8.03
CA THR A 54 14.26 -1.61 -8.89
C THR A 54 14.97 -2.71 -8.11
N THR A 55 15.90 -2.34 -7.23
CA THR A 55 16.56 -3.30 -6.33
C THR A 55 15.53 -3.95 -5.42
N MET A 56 14.67 -3.16 -4.78
CA MET A 56 13.64 -3.64 -3.85
C MET A 56 12.69 -4.67 -4.50
N VAL A 57 12.12 -4.35 -5.67
CA VAL A 57 11.18 -5.24 -6.38
C VAL A 57 11.87 -6.53 -6.86
N ARG A 58 13.17 -6.50 -7.13
CA ARG A 58 13.91 -7.69 -7.55
C ARG A 58 14.40 -8.55 -6.37
N SER A 59 14.73 -7.93 -5.23
CA SER A 59 15.43 -8.61 -4.13
C SER A 59 14.51 -9.12 -3.03
N LEU A 60 13.34 -8.49 -2.84
CA LEU A 60 12.44 -8.89 -1.76
C LEU A 60 11.51 -10.01 -2.26
N PRO A 61 11.32 -11.10 -1.48
CA PRO A 61 10.32 -12.10 -1.81
C PRO A 61 8.94 -11.43 -1.94
N PRO A 62 8.02 -11.99 -2.75
CA PRO A 62 6.63 -11.53 -2.87
C PRO A 62 6.10 -11.16 -1.50
N GLN A 63 6.00 -9.86 -1.20
CA GLN A 63 5.40 -9.40 0.03
C GLN A 63 3.92 -9.31 -0.29
N PRO A 64 3.06 -10.19 0.25
CA PRO A 64 1.62 -10.09 -0.01
C PRO A 64 1.02 -8.73 0.39
N TYR A 65 1.75 -7.86 1.10
CA TYR A 65 1.33 -6.50 1.44
C TYR A 65 2.52 -5.57 1.74
N SER A 66 3.34 -5.20 0.76
CA SER A 66 4.53 -4.36 1.01
C SER A 66 4.26 -2.86 1.05
N LEU A 67 3.58 -2.42 2.12
CA LEU A 67 3.97 -1.32 3.00
C LEU A 67 3.24 -1.52 4.36
N PRO A 68 3.79 -2.35 5.25
CA PRO A 68 3.13 -2.72 6.49
C PRO A 68 3.55 -1.78 7.62
N HIS A 69 2.94 -0.60 7.74
CA HIS A 69 2.89 0.08 9.04
C HIS A 69 1.53 0.71 9.37
N ILE A 70 0.76 1.17 8.37
CA ILE A 70 -0.48 1.92 8.65
C ILE A 70 -1.73 1.08 8.34
N TYR A 71 -1.84 0.51 7.13
CA TYR A 71 -3.08 -0.18 6.70
C TYR A 71 -3.34 -1.55 7.32
N ASN A 72 -2.30 -2.25 7.80
CA ASN A 72 -2.42 -3.64 8.25
C ASN A 72 -2.54 -3.82 9.76
N ARG A 73 -2.53 -2.75 10.58
CA ARG A 73 -2.63 -2.92 12.04
C ARG A 73 -3.95 -3.58 12.44
N GLN A 74 -5.05 -3.23 11.77
CA GLN A 74 -6.38 -3.78 12.08
C GLN A 74 -6.50 -5.26 11.67
N LYS A 75 -5.90 -5.68 10.55
CA LYS A 75 -6.01 -7.07 10.07
C LYS A 75 -5.04 -8.03 10.76
N ARG A 76 -3.93 -7.53 11.30
CA ARG A 76 -2.84 -8.37 11.90
C ARG A 76 -3.04 -8.66 13.39
N LEU A 77 -3.94 -7.97 14.08
CA LEU A 77 -4.14 -8.16 15.53
C LEU A 77 -5.07 -9.32 15.90
N GLY A 78 -5.69 -10.03 14.94
CA GLY A 78 -6.52 -11.20 15.26
C GLY A 78 -7.60 -10.89 16.32
N VAL A 79 -8.08 -9.65 16.38
CA VAL A 79 -9.23 -9.30 17.22
C VAL A 79 -10.42 -9.92 16.51
N LEU A 80 -10.83 -11.08 17.03
CA LEU A 80 -12.12 -11.69 16.74
C LEU A 80 -13.18 -10.62 16.91
N GLU A 81 -13.89 -10.29 15.83
CA GLU A 81 -15.22 -9.71 15.95
C GLU A 81 -16.09 -10.77 16.63
N SER A 82 -16.23 -10.67 17.96
CA SER A 82 -17.25 -11.41 18.68
C SER A 82 -18.61 -10.79 18.36
N LEU A 83 -19.54 -11.66 17.95
CA LEU A 83 -20.99 -11.44 17.86
C LEU A 83 -21.56 -10.68 19.08
#